data_AF-A0A1C3U903-F1
#
_entry.id   AF-A0A1C3U903-F1
#
_cell.length_a   1.000
_cell.length_b   1.000
_cell.length_c   1.000
_cell.angle_alpha   90.00
_cell.angle_beta   90.00
_cell.angle_gamma   90.00
#
_symmetry.space_group_name_H-M   'P 1'
#
loop_
_entity.id
_entity.type
_entity.pdbx_description
1 polymer ?
#
loop_
_entity_poly.entity_id
_entity_poly.type
_entity_poly.pdbx_seq_one_letter_code
_entity_poly.pdbx_strand_id
1 'polypeptide(L)' 'MTPADIDDIPKQNPCAQCGTPIPFPDWIEPGEGRVSYLWTCHACNYRFEAVAIFPHEAIEHPPLAA' A
#
# COMPACT_ATOMS: atom_id res chain seq x y z
N MET A 1 6.66 15.20 2.57
CA MET A 1 6.18 14.06 1.78
C MET A 1 7.11 13.91 0.59
N THR A 2 8.01 12.93 0.63
CA THR A 2 8.76 12.51 -0.56
C THR A 2 7.75 11.92 -1.55
N PRO A 3 7.85 12.22 -2.86
CA PRO A 3 7.11 11.48 -3.87
C PRO A 3 7.37 9.98 -3.66
N ALA A 4 6.36 9.14 -3.76
CA ALA A 4 6.60 7.71 -3.86
C ALA A 4 7.39 7.50 -5.16
N ASP A 5 8.67 7.14 -5.04
CA ASP A 5 9.46 6.75 -6.19
C ASP A 5 8.74 5.58 -6.89
N ILE A 6 8.61 5.64 -8.21
CA ILE A 6 7.85 4.64 -9.00
C ILE A 6 8.40 3.21 -8.78
N ASP A 7 9.66 3.10 -8.35
CA ASP A 7 10.29 1.82 -8.01
C ASP A 7 9.74 1.17 -6.73
N ASP A 8 9.16 1.95 -5.80
CA ASP A 8 8.61 1.46 -4.52
C ASP A 8 7.11 1.10 -4.60
N ILE A 9 6.51 1.21 -5.79
CA ILE A 9 5.13 0.79 -6.01
C ILE A 9 5.09 -0.75 -6.13
N PRO A 10 4.29 -1.47 -5.33
CA PRO A 10 4.15 -2.92 -5.45
C PRO A 10 3.64 -3.29 -6.85
N LYS A 11 4.17 -4.39 -7.39
CA LYS A 11 3.86 -4.90 -8.73
C LYS A 11 3.44 -6.36 -8.63
N GLN A 12 2.67 -6.84 -9.59
CA GLN A 12 2.27 -8.25 -9.69
C GLN A 12 1.47 -8.75 -8.48
N ASN A 13 0.62 -7.90 -7.89
CA ASN A 13 -0.27 -8.33 -6.82
C ASN A 13 -1.27 -9.37 -7.37
N PRO A 14 -1.34 -10.59 -6.81
CA PRO A 14 -2.31 -11.58 -7.27
C PRO A 14 -3.73 -11.09 -7.04
N CYS A 15 -4.58 -11.20 -8.06
CA CYS A 15 -6.01 -10.93 -7.90
C CYS A 15 -6.61 -11.81 -6.79
N ALA A 16 -7.28 -11.18 -5.82
CA ALA A 16 -7.90 -11.89 -4.70
C ALA A 16 -9.01 -12.87 -5.10
N GLN A 17 -9.56 -12.77 -6.32
CA GLN A 17 -10.59 -13.67 -6.81
C GLN A 17 -10.07 -14.77 -7.75
N CYS A 18 -9.18 -14.45 -8.70
CA CYS A 18 -8.76 -15.40 -9.73
C CYS A 18 -7.25 -15.69 -9.75
N GLY A 19 -6.47 -15.04 -8.88
CA GLY A 19 -5.02 -15.23 -8.79
C GLY A 19 -4.19 -14.62 -9.92
N THR A 20 -4.82 -14.13 -11.00
CA THR A 20 -4.12 -13.47 -12.11
C THR A 20 -3.30 -12.28 -11.58
N PRO A 21 -1.99 -12.18 -11.89
CA PRO A 21 -1.17 -11.05 -11.47
C PRO A 21 -1.65 -9.73 -12.09
N ILE A 22 -1.72 -8.68 -11.28
CA ILE A 22 -2.08 -7.33 -11.71
C ILE A 22 -0.81 -6.49 -11.72
N PRO A 23 -0.44 -5.83 -12.84
CA PRO A 23 0.87 -5.23 -12.99
C PRO A 23 1.09 -4.03 -12.07
N PHE A 24 0.06 -3.19 -11.87
CA PHE A 24 0.11 -1.97 -11.06
C PHE A 24 -1.26 -1.67 -10.42
N PRO A 25 -1.30 -0.94 -9.30
CA PRO A 25 -2.55 -0.44 -8.72
C PRO A 25 -3.13 0.71 -9.56
N ASP A 26 -4.44 0.87 -9.52
CA ASP A 26 -5.16 2.01 -10.11
C ASP A 26 -5.02 3.29 -9.28
N TRP A 27 -4.89 3.12 -7.95
CA TRP A 27 -4.81 4.22 -6.99
C TRP A 27 -3.94 3.83 -5.80
N ILE A 28 -3.23 4.82 -5.25
CA ILE A 28 -2.37 4.69 -4.08
C ILE A 28 -2.73 5.82 -3.12
N GLU A 29 -3.04 5.47 -1.87
CA GLU A 29 -3.35 6.42 -0.81
C GLU A 29 -2.42 6.20 0.39
N PRO A 30 -1.43 7.08 0.60
CA PRO A 30 -0.61 7.07 1.80
C PRO A 30 -1.42 7.48 3.04
N GLY A 31 -1.23 6.79 4.15
CA GLY A 31 -1.79 7.11 5.46
C GLY A 31 -0.75 6.97 6.57
N GLU A 32 -1.15 7.29 7.80
CA GLU A 32 -0.25 7.13 8.95
C GLU A 32 0.00 5.65 9.23
N GLY A 33 1.26 5.22 9.11
CA GLY A 33 1.68 3.83 9.30
C GLY A 33 1.10 2.84 8.29
N ARG A 34 0.54 3.31 7.17
CA ARG A 34 -0.03 2.44 6.14
C ARG A 34 -0.05 3.05 4.75
N VAL A 35 -0.18 2.21 3.73
CA VAL A 35 -0.51 2.63 2.37
C VAL A 35 -1.62 1.73 1.82
N SER A 36 -2.69 2.34 1.34
CA SER A 36 -3.79 1.66 0.66
C SER A 36 -3.56 1.64 -0.84
N TYR A 37 -3.76 0.47 -1.47
CA TYR A 37 -3.62 0.25 -2.89
C TYR A 37 -4.92 -0.31 -3.47
N LEU A 38 -5.46 0.35 -4.47
CA LEU A 38 -6.62 -0.12 -5.20
C LEU A 38 -6.18 -0.90 -6.44
N TRP A 39 -6.75 -2.09 -6.65
CA TRP A 39 -6.41 -2.97 -7.75
C TRP A 39 -7.64 -3.37 -8.55
N THR A 40 -7.57 -3.27 -9.87
CA THR A 40 -8.57 -3.84 -10.79
C THR A 40 -7.95 -4.97 -11.59
N CYS A 41 -8.54 -6.16 -11.49
CA CYS A 41 -8.18 -7.29 -12.33
C CYS A 41 -8.92 -7.22 -13.65
N HIS A 42 -8.23 -7.00 -14.77
CA HIS A 42 -8.87 -7.00 -16.09
C HIS A 42 -9.27 -8.40 -16.59
N ALA A 43 -8.79 -9.49 -15.96
CA ALA A 43 -9.15 -10.85 -16.34
C ALA A 43 -10.53 -11.29 -15.81
N CYS A 44 -10.91 -10.86 -14.60
CA CYS A 44 -12.19 -11.22 -13.98
C CYS A 44 -13.05 -10.00 -13.60
N ASN A 45 -12.59 -8.78 -13.92
CA ASN A 45 -13.22 -7.51 -13.60
C ASN A 45 -13.45 -7.27 -12.09
N TYR A 46 -12.72 -7.98 -11.23
CA TYR A 46 -12.80 -7.82 -9.79
C TYR A 46 -11.92 -6.65 -9.33
N ARG A 47 -12.48 -5.80 -8.47
CA ARG A 47 -11.80 -4.64 -7.87
C ARG A 47 -11.71 -4.81 -6.37
N PHE A 48 -10.51 -4.61 -5.81
CA PHE A 48 -10.26 -4.78 -4.39
C PHE A 48 -9.18 -3.82 -3.87
N GLU A 49 -9.13 -3.68 -2.56
CA GLU A 49 -8.11 -2.91 -1.84
C GLU A 49 -7.13 -3.87 -1.14
N ALA A 50 -5.84 -3.55 -1.20
CA ALA A 50 -4.80 -4.15 -0.38
C ALA A 50 -4.11 -3.05 0.42
N VAL A 51 -3.84 -3.31 1.71
CA VAL A 51 -3.25 -2.33 2.62
C VAL A 51 -1.91 -2.84 3.13
N ALA A 52 -0.84 -2.11 2.86
CA ALA A 52 0.45 -2.33 3.51
C ALA A 52 0.45 -1.60 4.85
N ILE A 53 0.81 -2.30 5.92
CA ILE A 53 0.95 -1.73 7.27
C ILE A 53 2.43 -1.68 7.61
N PHE A 54 2.91 -0.51 7.99
CA PHE A 54 4.28 -0.28 8.42
C PHE A 54 4.30 -0.14 9.94
N PRO A 55 5.30 -0.71 10.64
CA PRO A 55 5.45 -0.45 12.05
C PRO A 55 5.59 1.06 12.27
N HIS A 56 4.85 1.59 13.24
CA HIS A 56 5.07 2.96 13.70
C HIS A 56 6.49 2.99 14.28
N GLU A 57 7.38 3.79 13.70
CA GLU A 57 8.64 4.11 14.36
C GLU A 57 8.25 4.72 15.70
N ALA A 58 8.49 4.01 16.81
CA ALA A 58 8.24 4.55 18.13
C ALA A 58 9.05 5.83 18.22
N ILE A 59 8.37 6.98 18.16
CA ILE A 59 9.00 8.25 18.46
C ILE A 59 9.44 8.13 19.91
N GLU A 60 10.73 7.91 20.15
CA GLU A 60 11.29 7.99 21.49
C GLU A 60 11.03 9.41 21.96
N HIS A 61 9.99 9.58 22.78
CA HIS A 61 9.76 10.84 23.47
C HIS A 61 10.85 10.95 24.53
N PRO A 62 11.83 11.87 24.40
CA PRO A 62 12.70 12.16 25.52
C PRO A 62 11.82 12.52 26.72
N PRO A 63 12.17 12.07 27.93
CA PRO A 63 11.35 12.29 29.11
C PRO A 63 11.03 13.79 29.22
N LEU A 64 9.75 14.10 29.40
CA LEU A 64 9.29 15.46 29.63
C LEU A 64 10.04 15.97 30.87
N ALA A 65 10.95 16.93 30.67
CA ALA A 65 11.72 17.49 31.77
C ALA A 65 10.76 18.06 32.82
N ALA A 66 10.95 17.63 34.07
CA ALA A 66 10.17 18.04 35.24
C ALA A 66 10.57 19.43 35.74
#